data_AF-A0A3D3GPI1-F1
#
_entry.id   AF-A0A3D3GPI1-F1
#
_cell.length_a   1.000
_cell.length_b   1.000
_cell.length_c   1.000
_cell.angle_alpha   90.00
_cell.angle_beta   90.00
_cell.angle_gamma   90.00
#
_symmetry.space_group_name_H-M   'P 1'
#
loop_
_entity.id
_entity.type
_entity.pdbx_description
1 polymer ?
#
loop_
_entity_poly.entity_id
_entity_poly.type
_entity_poly.pdbx_seq_one_letter_code
_entity_poly.pdbx_strand_id
1 'polypeptide(L)'
;MLQAPFYDPTKSYEENYNAGPFGAFADERVFAQKGEPKADFLGHNVYAPFGIPAGPLLNSKFCKAAFEKGFDICVYKTVRSDAFPCHPFPNVLAIHPEGDLTLEVLKKPLVADTTYAEPLSITNSFGVPSKPAAVWQEDAKKAVQSAGKGQVLVLSFMGTVKPNQTQQELIDDYVLAARLSNETGAHVLETNLSCPNIGNEGLICYNLDVTEKIAKGIRDSIKDKKFILKVGYYQSDADMERFAEIANEY
;
A
#
# COMPACT_ATOMS: atom_id res chain seq x y z
N MET A 1 -5.09 26.09 -6.17
CA MET A 1 -3.80 26.31 -5.45
C MET A 1 -3.58 25.10 -4.58
N LEU A 2 -2.48 24.40 -4.78
CA LEU A 2 -2.16 23.20 -4.02
C LEU A 2 -2.01 23.51 -2.53
N GLN A 3 -2.67 22.70 -1.69
CA GLN A 3 -2.47 22.75 -0.24
C GLN A 3 -1.13 22.09 0.13
N ALA A 4 -0.58 22.45 1.29
CA ALA A 4 0.60 21.78 1.83
C ALA A 4 0.29 20.28 2.04
N PRO A 5 1.02 19.36 1.38
CA PRO A 5 0.74 17.93 1.47
C PRO A 5 1.15 17.37 2.84
N PHE A 6 0.51 16.28 3.26
CA PHE A 6 0.89 15.59 4.51
C PHE A 6 2.16 14.74 4.38
N TYR A 7 2.59 14.48 3.14
CA TYR A 7 3.90 13.95 2.76
C TYR A 7 4.60 15.04 1.95
N ASP A 8 5.79 15.48 2.37
CA ASP A 8 6.55 16.53 1.69
C ASP A 8 7.43 15.91 0.58
N PRO A 9 7.12 16.14 -0.71
CA PRO A 9 7.86 15.54 -1.81
C PRO A 9 9.24 16.17 -2.02
N THR A 10 9.55 17.27 -1.33
CA THR A 10 10.89 17.90 -1.34
C THR A 10 11.84 17.25 -0.32
N LYS A 11 11.33 16.35 0.52
CA LYS A 11 12.08 15.61 1.53
C LYS A 11 12.29 14.16 1.12
N SER A 12 13.38 13.56 1.59
CA SER A 12 13.63 12.13 1.47
C SER A 12 12.57 11.30 2.19
N TYR A 13 12.48 10.01 1.84
CA TYR A 13 11.62 9.06 2.54
C TYR A 13 11.87 9.04 4.05
N GLU A 14 13.14 9.04 4.48
CA GLU A 14 13.49 8.97 5.90
C GLU A 14 13.16 10.27 6.64
N GLU A 15 13.32 11.43 6.02
CA GLU A 15 12.88 12.70 6.61
C GLU A 15 11.36 12.73 6.80
N ASN A 16 10.59 12.27 5.81
CA ASN A 16 9.13 12.13 5.93
C ASN A 16 8.75 11.12 7.02
N TYR A 17 9.40 9.96 7.05
CA TYR A 17 9.15 8.91 8.02
C TYR A 17 9.35 9.41 9.47
N ASN A 18 10.41 10.18 9.70
CA ASN A 18 10.80 10.63 11.03
C ASN A 18 10.02 11.87 11.50
N ALA A 19 9.83 12.85 10.60
CA ALA A 19 9.31 14.18 10.96
C ALA A 19 7.84 14.41 10.57
N GLY A 20 7.27 13.61 9.67
CA GLY A 20 5.87 13.74 9.27
C GLY A 20 4.88 13.11 10.28
N PRO A 21 3.56 13.19 10.00
CA PRO A 21 2.97 13.86 8.83
C PRO A 21 3.01 15.40 8.93
N PHE A 22 2.72 16.08 7.82
CA PHE A 22 2.72 17.54 7.71
C PHE A 22 1.34 18.11 7.33
N GLY A 23 1.27 19.43 7.13
CA GLY A 23 0.10 20.11 6.57
C GLY A 23 -1.17 19.85 7.38
N ALA A 24 -2.26 19.51 6.69
CA ALA A 24 -3.55 19.26 7.33
C ALA A 24 -3.49 18.13 8.37
N PHE A 25 -2.56 17.19 8.27
CA PHE A 25 -2.44 16.05 9.21
C PHE A 25 -1.65 16.42 10.47
N ALA A 26 -1.08 17.62 10.54
CA ALA A 26 -0.32 18.12 11.68
C ALA A 26 -1.07 19.21 12.48
N ASP A 27 -2.30 19.56 12.11
CA ASP A 27 -3.05 20.68 12.73
C ASP A 27 -3.83 20.30 14.00
N GLU A 28 -3.72 19.05 14.46
CA GLU A 28 -4.38 18.46 15.64
C GLU A 28 -5.92 18.46 15.62
N ARG A 29 -6.56 18.87 14.52
CA ARG A 29 -8.03 18.89 14.42
C ARG A 29 -8.57 17.49 14.17
N VAL A 30 -9.45 17.04 15.06
CA VAL A 30 -10.17 15.77 14.93
C VAL A 30 -11.56 16.01 14.32
N PHE A 31 -11.87 15.30 13.24
CA PHE A 31 -13.17 15.24 12.62
C PHE A 31 -14.08 14.30 13.41
N ALA A 32 -15.20 14.82 13.91
CA ALA A 32 -16.19 14.03 14.63
C ALA A 32 -17.24 13.46 13.66
N GLN A 33 -17.16 12.15 13.42
CA GLN A 33 -18.19 11.42 12.68
C GLN A 33 -19.55 11.51 13.40
N LYS A 34 -20.64 11.62 12.64
CA LYS A 34 -22.01 11.69 13.17
C LYS A 34 -22.80 10.43 12.82
N GLY A 35 -23.61 9.94 13.76
CA GLY A 35 -24.47 8.79 13.56
C GLY A 35 -23.76 7.46 13.78
N GLU A 36 -24.20 6.43 13.04
CA GLU A 36 -23.67 5.07 13.13
C GLU A 36 -23.08 4.64 11.79
N PRO A 37 -21.96 3.89 11.77
CA PRO A 37 -21.42 3.33 10.53
C PRO A 37 -22.36 2.25 10.00
N LYS A 38 -22.67 2.32 8.70
CA LYS A 38 -23.69 1.47 8.04
C LYS A 38 -23.25 0.90 6.70
N ALA A 39 -22.19 1.45 6.08
CA ALA A 39 -21.66 0.91 4.85
C ALA A 39 -20.78 -0.31 5.18
N ASP A 40 -20.87 -1.37 4.38
CA ASP A 40 -20.00 -2.54 4.53
C ASP A 40 -18.69 -2.32 3.78
N PHE A 41 -17.57 -2.55 4.47
CA PHE A 41 -16.27 -2.75 3.87
C PHE A 41 -15.70 -4.09 4.34
N LEU A 42 -15.88 -5.13 3.51
CA LEU A 42 -15.39 -6.49 3.77
C LEU A 42 -15.89 -7.08 5.10
N GLY A 43 -17.14 -6.79 5.50
CA GLY A 43 -17.71 -7.22 6.78
C GLY A 43 -17.47 -6.26 7.94
N HIS A 44 -16.82 -5.12 7.70
CA HIS A 44 -16.66 -4.06 8.69
C HIS A 44 -17.62 -2.90 8.38
N ASN A 45 -18.43 -2.50 9.36
CA ASN A 45 -19.26 -1.31 9.21
C ASN A 45 -18.39 -0.04 9.26
N VAL A 46 -18.47 0.78 8.22
CA VAL A 46 -17.83 2.10 8.09
C VAL A 46 -18.88 3.20 7.84
N TYR A 47 -18.55 4.48 8.03
CA TYR A 47 -19.46 5.60 7.70
C TYR A 47 -19.50 5.84 6.19
N ALA A 48 -18.35 5.80 5.54
CA ALA A 48 -18.15 5.87 4.11
C ALA A 48 -17.04 4.89 3.69
N PRO A 49 -17.20 4.12 2.59
CA PRO A 49 -16.15 3.26 2.07
C PRO A 49 -15.08 4.07 1.33
N PHE A 50 -14.45 5.01 2.04
CA PHE A 50 -13.50 5.99 1.52
C PHE A 50 -12.25 6.05 2.39
N GLY A 51 -11.09 6.20 1.74
CA GLY A 51 -9.82 5.96 2.39
C GLY A 51 -8.59 6.46 1.66
N ILE A 52 -7.44 6.20 2.28
CA ILE A 52 -6.11 6.52 1.74
C ILE A 52 -5.39 5.21 1.42
N PRO A 53 -4.91 5.02 0.18
CA PRO A 53 -4.27 3.78 -0.25
C PRO A 53 -2.89 3.57 0.37
N ALA A 54 -2.32 2.38 0.21
CA ALA A 54 -0.97 2.08 0.69
C ALA A 54 0.06 3.00 0.01
N GLY A 55 1.04 3.48 0.78
CA GLY A 55 2.14 4.29 0.28
C GLY A 55 2.28 5.60 1.07
N PRO A 56 1.30 6.53 0.99
CA PRO A 56 1.37 7.82 1.67
C PRO A 56 1.34 7.74 3.20
N LEU A 57 0.73 6.70 3.78
CA LEU A 57 0.66 6.50 5.23
C LEU A 57 1.86 5.68 5.73
N LEU A 58 2.96 6.39 6.07
CA LEU A 58 4.27 5.77 6.32
C LEU A 58 4.37 4.94 7.61
N ASN A 59 3.62 5.33 8.63
CA ASN A 59 3.66 4.73 9.97
C ASN A 59 2.38 5.12 10.75
N SER A 60 2.33 4.74 12.02
CA SER A 60 1.22 4.96 12.93
C SER A 60 0.86 6.42 13.12
N LYS A 61 1.82 7.36 13.04
CA LYS A 61 1.52 8.80 13.12
C LYS A 61 0.67 9.26 11.94
N PHE A 62 1.00 8.79 10.73
CA PHE A 62 0.23 9.11 9.52
C PHE A 62 -1.15 8.44 9.55
N CYS A 63 -1.24 7.18 9.97
CA CYS A 63 -2.52 6.48 10.06
C CYS A 63 -3.45 7.11 11.10
N LYS A 64 -2.92 7.44 12.29
CA LYS A 64 -3.66 8.15 13.33
C LYS A 64 -4.20 9.49 12.82
N ALA A 65 -3.35 10.29 12.17
CA ALA A 65 -3.79 11.57 11.63
C ALA A 65 -4.88 11.40 10.54
N ALA A 66 -4.76 10.39 9.67
CA ALA A 66 -5.79 10.08 8.68
C ALA A 66 -7.13 9.67 9.34
N PHE A 67 -7.10 8.81 10.36
CA PHE A 67 -8.30 8.47 11.12
C PHE A 67 -8.91 9.69 11.82
N GLU A 68 -8.08 10.56 12.41
CA GLU A 68 -8.51 11.82 13.01
C GLU A 68 -9.11 12.79 11.98
N LYS A 69 -8.78 12.66 10.69
CA LYS A 69 -9.44 13.40 9.59
C LYS A 69 -10.72 12.75 9.08
N GLY A 70 -11.16 11.64 9.68
CA GLY A 70 -12.41 10.98 9.32
C GLY A 70 -12.30 10.08 8.09
N PHE A 71 -11.09 9.73 7.65
CA PHE A 71 -10.93 8.65 6.69
C PHE A 71 -11.28 7.33 7.37
N ASP A 72 -12.18 6.55 6.79
CA ASP A 72 -12.62 5.31 7.40
C ASP A 72 -11.70 4.15 7.05
N ILE A 73 -11.10 4.17 5.85
CA ILE A 73 -10.18 3.11 5.41
C ILE A 73 -8.77 3.68 5.31
N CYS A 74 -7.89 3.33 6.24
CA CYS A 74 -6.48 3.73 6.18
C CYS A 74 -5.62 2.53 5.85
N VAL A 75 -4.94 2.56 4.71
CA VAL A 75 -4.03 1.49 4.31
C VAL A 75 -2.61 1.83 4.74
N TYR A 76 -2.12 1.13 5.76
CA TYR A 76 -0.74 1.23 6.21
C TYR A 76 0.20 0.82 5.07
N LYS A 77 1.29 1.58 4.86
CA LYS A 77 2.23 1.33 3.75
C LYS A 77 2.68 -0.13 3.65
N THR A 78 2.91 -0.61 2.43
CA THR A 78 3.34 -1.99 2.16
C THR A 78 4.62 -2.38 2.89
N VAL A 79 4.54 -3.23 3.92
CA VAL A 79 5.70 -3.76 4.63
C VAL A 79 6.25 -5.01 3.96
N ARG A 80 7.47 -5.42 4.35
CA ARG A 80 8.10 -6.66 3.91
C ARG A 80 8.46 -7.53 5.12
N SER A 81 8.71 -8.82 4.88
CA SER A 81 9.17 -9.77 5.91
C SER A 81 10.49 -9.35 6.57
N ASP A 82 11.33 -8.60 5.85
CA ASP A 82 12.62 -8.09 6.31
C ASP A 82 12.80 -6.61 5.91
N ALA A 83 13.89 -6.00 6.39
CA ALA A 83 14.27 -4.66 6.01
C ALA A 83 14.59 -4.57 4.51
N PHE A 84 14.18 -3.46 3.89
CA PHE A 84 14.49 -3.19 2.49
C PHE A 84 14.70 -1.68 2.31
N PRO A 85 15.79 -1.26 1.64
CA PRO A 85 16.13 0.16 1.56
C PRO A 85 15.18 0.92 0.62
N CYS A 86 15.07 2.23 0.85
CA CYS A 86 14.45 3.13 -0.11
C CYS A 86 15.42 3.41 -1.26
N HIS A 87 14.91 3.60 -2.47
CA HIS A 87 15.73 4.14 -3.55
C HIS A 87 16.22 5.57 -3.21
N PRO A 88 17.33 6.02 -3.82
CA PRO A 88 17.84 7.37 -3.64
C PRO A 88 16.78 8.44 -3.93
N PHE A 89 16.82 9.52 -3.16
CA PHE A 89 16.03 10.72 -3.42
C PHE A 89 16.47 11.38 -4.75
N PRO A 90 15.56 11.98 -5.55
CA PRO A 90 14.13 12.21 -5.30
C PRO A 90 13.23 11.00 -5.54
N ASN A 91 12.18 10.85 -4.71
CA ASN A 91 11.27 9.71 -4.77
C ASN A 91 9.89 10.04 -5.37
N VAL A 92 9.49 11.32 -5.38
CA VAL A 92 8.23 11.80 -5.96
C VAL A 92 8.57 12.99 -6.85
N LEU A 93 8.07 12.97 -8.08
CA LEU A 93 8.26 14.05 -9.05
C LEU A 93 6.95 14.33 -9.77
N ALA A 94 6.76 15.58 -10.20
CA ALA A 94 5.65 15.97 -11.04
C ALA A 94 5.87 15.49 -12.48
N ILE A 95 4.79 15.12 -13.16
CA ILE A 95 4.75 14.87 -14.60
C ILE A 95 3.61 15.68 -15.21
N HIS A 96 3.76 16.06 -16.47
CA HIS A 96 2.84 16.97 -17.16
C HIS A 96 2.33 16.35 -18.46
N PRO A 97 1.51 15.28 -18.40
CA PRO A 97 1.02 14.63 -19.59
C PRO A 97 0.05 15.53 -20.37
N GLU A 98 0.17 15.51 -21.70
CA GLU A 98 -0.85 16.07 -22.59
C GLU A 98 -1.99 15.06 -22.73
N GLY A 99 -3.02 15.20 -21.89
CA GLY A 99 -4.18 14.29 -21.86
C GLY A 99 -3.90 13.01 -21.08
N ASP A 100 -4.54 11.91 -21.49
CA ASP A 100 -4.51 10.65 -20.74
C ASP A 100 -3.19 9.88 -20.91
N LEU A 101 -2.68 9.34 -19.80
CA LEU A 101 -1.52 8.44 -19.77
C LEU A 101 -1.90 7.03 -20.26
N THR A 102 -2.07 6.89 -21.58
CA THR A 102 -2.32 5.57 -22.20
C THR A 102 -1.06 4.70 -22.23
N LEU A 103 -1.22 3.38 -22.36
CA LEU A 103 -0.09 2.45 -22.49
C LEU A 103 0.82 2.79 -23.69
N GLU A 104 0.27 3.33 -24.78
CA GLU A 104 1.05 3.80 -25.92
C GLU A 104 1.93 5.00 -25.60
N VAL A 105 1.40 5.96 -24.82
CA VAL A 105 2.17 7.11 -24.32
C VAL A 105 3.32 6.64 -23.43
N LEU A 106 3.05 5.66 -22.55
CA LEU A 106 4.02 5.10 -21.61
C LEU A 106 5.13 4.26 -22.27
N LYS A 107 5.06 3.97 -23.58
CA LYS A 107 6.19 3.37 -24.34
C LYS A 107 7.36 4.34 -24.51
N LYS A 108 7.16 5.64 -24.27
CA LYS A 108 8.19 6.66 -24.32
C LYS A 108 8.49 7.15 -22.90
N PRO A 109 9.75 7.49 -22.58
CA PRO A 109 10.09 8.12 -21.30
C PRO A 109 9.29 9.42 -21.10
N LEU A 110 8.78 9.61 -19.88
CA LEU A 110 8.17 10.87 -19.46
C LEU A 110 9.24 11.76 -18.83
N VAL A 111 9.12 13.07 -19.06
CA VAL A 111 9.92 14.08 -18.36
C VAL A 111 9.25 14.38 -17.04
N ALA A 112 10.03 14.33 -15.96
CA ALA A 112 9.56 14.63 -14.62
C ALA A 112 10.38 15.78 -14.02
N ASP A 113 9.73 16.61 -13.21
CA ASP A 113 10.35 17.77 -12.57
C ASP A 113 9.81 18.00 -11.14
N THR A 114 10.18 19.13 -10.54
CA THR A 114 9.76 19.52 -9.17
C THR A 114 8.69 20.62 -9.18
N THR A 115 8.09 20.91 -10.34
CA THR A 115 7.07 21.93 -10.53
C THR A 115 5.69 21.28 -10.38
N TYR A 116 5.17 21.22 -9.17
CA TYR A 116 3.84 20.68 -8.91
C TYR A 116 2.75 21.69 -9.32
N ALA A 117 1.86 21.31 -10.23
CA ALA A 117 0.78 22.15 -10.74
C ALA A 117 -0.55 21.38 -10.86
N GLU A 118 -1.66 22.09 -10.96
CA GLU A 118 -2.99 21.50 -11.23
C GLU A 118 -3.25 21.43 -12.75
N PRO A 119 -3.81 20.34 -13.29
CA PRO A 119 -4.14 19.08 -12.62
C PRO A 119 -2.88 18.29 -12.19
N LEU A 120 -2.88 17.81 -10.95
CA LEU A 120 -1.70 17.17 -10.37
C LEU A 120 -1.52 15.74 -10.90
N SER A 121 -0.39 15.49 -11.54
CA SER A 121 0.08 14.15 -11.87
C SER A 121 1.50 13.96 -11.35
N ILE A 122 1.76 12.79 -10.76
CA ILE A 122 3.06 12.48 -10.17
C ILE A 122 3.55 11.11 -10.63
N THR A 123 4.87 10.93 -10.60
CA THR A 123 5.52 9.63 -10.62
C THR A 123 6.24 9.41 -9.30
N ASN A 124 6.46 8.14 -8.92
CA ASN A 124 7.22 7.81 -7.73
C ASN A 124 8.13 6.59 -7.94
N SER A 125 9.18 6.51 -7.14
CA SER A 125 10.22 5.48 -7.27
C SER A 125 10.78 5.05 -5.92
N PHE A 126 9.93 4.69 -4.94
CA PHE A 126 10.39 4.37 -3.59
C PHE A 126 11.12 3.02 -3.45
N GLY A 127 10.75 2.00 -4.23
CA GLY A 127 11.25 0.62 -4.05
C GLY A 127 10.56 -0.18 -2.92
N VAL A 128 9.48 0.36 -2.35
CA VAL A 128 8.76 -0.19 -1.19
C VAL A 128 9.70 -0.44 0.00
N PRO A 129 10.32 0.64 0.54
CA PRO A 129 11.21 0.52 1.68
C PRO A 129 10.49 -0.07 2.88
N SER A 130 11.14 -0.92 3.65
CA SER A 130 10.60 -1.52 4.87
C SER A 130 11.62 -1.46 5.99
N LYS A 131 11.16 -1.11 7.20
CA LYS A 131 11.95 -1.33 8.42
C LYS A 131 12.01 -2.85 8.73
N PRO A 132 12.86 -3.32 9.66
CA PRO A 132 12.80 -4.70 10.15
C PRO A 132 11.41 -5.04 10.73
N ALA A 133 11.01 -6.32 10.66
CA ALA A 133 9.72 -6.81 11.13
C ALA A 133 9.36 -6.34 12.54
N ALA A 134 10.28 -6.51 13.50
CA ALA A 134 10.06 -6.10 14.88
C ALA A 134 9.75 -4.60 15.03
N VAL A 135 10.27 -3.75 14.14
CA VAL A 135 10.02 -2.30 14.19
C VAL A 135 8.65 -1.97 13.62
N TRP A 136 8.34 -2.46 12.42
CA TRP A 136 7.05 -2.12 11.80
C TRP A 136 5.87 -2.85 12.45
N GLN A 137 6.04 -4.04 13.04
CA GLN A 137 4.95 -4.73 13.73
C GLN A 137 4.49 -3.93 14.95
N GLU A 138 5.42 -3.43 15.76
CA GLU A 138 5.10 -2.60 16.92
C GLU A 138 4.48 -1.27 16.53
N ASP A 139 4.90 -0.68 15.41
CA ASP A 139 4.29 0.53 14.90
C ASP A 139 2.89 0.27 14.30
N ALA A 140 2.71 -0.78 13.51
CA ALA A 140 1.43 -1.17 12.94
C ALA A 140 0.39 -1.46 14.02
N LYS A 141 0.77 -2.09 15.15
CA LYS A 141 -0.12 -2.28 16.32
C LYS A 141 -0.64 -0.94 16.86
N LYS A 142 0.21 0.10 16.93
CA LYS A 142 -0.21 1.46 17.32
C LYS A 142 -1.17 2.06 16.29
N ALA A 143 -0.92 1.83 15.00
CA ALA A 143 -1.81 2.26 13.94
C ALA A 143 -3.20 1.60 14.07
N VAL A 144 -3.26 0.29 14.35
CA VAL A 144 -4.52 -0.43 14.60
C VAL A 144 -5.27 0.18 15.78
N GLN A 145 -4.58 0.44 16.89
CA GLN A 145 -5.16 1.04 18.10
C GLN A 145 -5.67 2.47 17.89
N SER A 146 -5.19 3.18 16.87
CA SER A 146 -5.65 4.53 16.55
C SER A 146 -6.95 4.58 15.75
N ALA A 147 -7.42 3.44 15.22
CA ALA A 147 -8.69 3.37 14.51
C ALA A 147 -9.86 3.62 15.47
N GLY A 148 -10.72 4.56 15.13
CA GLY A 148 -11.95 4.84 15.86
C GLY A 148 -13.10 3.92 15.45
N LYS A 149 -14.29 4.18 16.03
CA LYS A 149 -15.53 3.53 15.61
C LYS A 149 -15.76 3.73 14.12
N GLY A 150 -16.07 2.65 13.40
CA GLY A 150 -16.36 2.72 11.96
C GLY A 150 -15.13 2.92 11.09
N GLN A 151 -13.93 2.68 11.61
CA GLN A 151 -12.68 2.83 10.87
C GLN A 151 -11.89 1.51 10.84
N VAL A 152 -11.19 1.29 9.73
CA VAL A 152 -10.51 0.05 9.39
C VAL A 152 -9.07 0.39 8.98
N LEU A 153 -8.12 -0.19 9.70
CA LEU A 153 -6.74 -0.30 9.23
C LEU A 153 -6.58 -1.52 8.33
N VAL A 154 -6.19 -1.28 7.08
CA VAL A 154 -5.70 -2.31 6.15
C VAL A 154 -4.17 -2.32 6.23
N LEU A 155 -3.56 -3.47 6.52
CA LEU A 155 -2.10 -3.59 6.51
C LEU A 155 -1.65 -4.19 5.18
N SER A 156 -0.98 -3.39 4.35
CA SER A 156 -0.40 -3.85 3.09
C SER A 156 0.96 -4.51 3.34
N PHE A 157 1.24 -5.62 2.66
CA PHE A 157 2.51 -6.34 2.77
C PHE A 157 2.93 -6.99 1.43
N MET A 158 4.18 -7.43 1.35
CA MET A 158 4.70 -8.23 0.25
C MET A 158 5.95 -9.03 0.68
N GLY A 159 6.38 -10.00 -0.13
CA GLY A 159 7.66 -10.68 0.07
C GLY A 159 8.87 -9.76 -0.09
N THR A 160 9.98 -10.11 0.56
CA THR A 160 11.29 -9.50 0.41
C THR A 160 12.09 -10.24 -0.66
N VAL A 161 12.50 -9.51 -1.69
CA VAL A 161 13.30 -10.05 -2.79
C VAL A 161 14.75 -10.15 -2.36
N LYS A 162 15.40 -11.28 -2.66
CA LYS A 162 16.79 -11.56 -2.32
C LYS A 162 17.58 -12.02 -3.56
N PRO A 163 18.90 -11.75 -3.63
CA PRO A 163 19.74 -12.27 -4.71
C PRO A 163 19.70 -13.80 -4.76
N ASN A 164 19.58 -14.37 -5.96
CA ASN A 164 19.52 -15.82 -6.21
C ASN A 164 18.36 -16.56 -5.51
N GLN A 165 17.30 -15.84 -5.11
CA GLN A 165 16.12 -16.42 -4.50
C GLN A 165 15.37 -17.29 -5.52
N THR A 166 15.05 -18.52 -5.12
CA THR A 166 14.17 -19.40 -5.89
C THR A 166 12.73 -18.91 -5.82
N GLN A 167 11.91 -19.31 -6.79
CA GLN A 167 10.48 -19.00 -6.78
C GLN A 167 9.78 -19.49 -5.50
N GLN A 168 10.16 -20.67 -4.99
CA GLN A 168 9.57 -21.20 -3.75
C GLN A 168 9.96 -20.35 -2.54
N GLU A 169 11.23 -19.96 -2.42
CA GLU A 169 11.66 -19.07 -1.33
C GLU A 169 10.97 -17.71 -1.39
N LEU A 170 10.62 -17.19 -2.57
CA LEU A 170 9.82 -15.98 -2.70
C LEU A 170 8.39 -16.19 -2.20
N ILE A 171 7.75 -17.29 -2.59
CA ILE A 171 6.40 -17.65 -2.12
C ILE A 171 6.39 -17.78 -0.60
N ASP A 172 7.35 -18.51 -0.02
CA ASP A 172 7.48 -18.69 1.42
C ASP A 172 7.69 -17.36 2.15
N ASP A 173 8.41 -16.42 1.53
CA ASP A 173 8.64 -15.08 2.09
C ASP A 173 7.36 -14.20 2.07
N TYR A 174 6.50 -14.33 1.04
CA TYR A 174 5.15 -13.75 1.07
C TYR A 174 4.29 -14.32 2.19
N VAL A 175 4.32 -15.64 2.39
CA VAL A 175 3.57 -16.30 3.48
C VAL A 175 4.08 -15.86 4.85
N LEU A 176 5.40 -15.69 5.00
CA LEU A 176 6.01 -15.13 6.21
C LEU A 176 5.55 -13.69 6.46
N ALA A 177 5.59 -12.83 5.43
CA ALA A 177 5.12 -11.45 5.54
C ALA A 177 3.64 -11.38 5.93
N ALA A 178 2.79 -12.26 5.37
CA ALA A 178 1.38 -12.36 5.73
C ALA A 178 1.18 -12.75 7.20
N ARG A 179 1.91 -13.76 7.68
CA ARG A 179 1.86 -14.21 9.07
C ARG A 179 2.23 -13.07 10.03
N LEU A 180 3.38 -12.42 9.80
CA LEU A 180 3.86 -11.30 10.61
C LEU A 180 2.85 -10.13 10.60
N SER A 181 2.22 -9.89 9.45
CA SER A 181 1.20 -8.84 9.30
C SER A 181 -0.06 -9.18 10.09
N ASN A 182 -0.51 -10.44 10.06
CA ASN A 182 -1.67 -10.91 10.81
C ASN A 182 -1.47 -10.77 12.34
N GLU A 183 -0.25 -11.01 12.83
CA GLU A 183 0.14 -10.86 14.25
C GLU A 183 0.01 -9.42 14.78
N THR A 184 -0.15 -8.42 13.91
CA THR A 184 -0.35 -7.01 14.33
C THR A 184 -1.78 -6.70 14.80
N GLY A 185 -2.74 -7.59 14.50
CA GLY A 185 -4.16 -7.33 14.76
C GLY A 185 -4.85 -6.43 13.73
N ALA A 186 -4.21 -6.15 12.58
CA ALA A 186 -4.85 -5.43 11.49
C ALA A 186 -6.21 -6.04 11.11
N HIS A 187 -7.17 -5.18 10.80
CA HIS A 187 -8.56 -5.57 10.52
C HIS A 187 -8.63 -6.38 9.23
N VAL A 188 -8.00 -5.84 8.18
CA VAL A 188 -7.89 -6.42 6.84
C VAL A 188 -6.41 -6.44 6.46
N LEU A 189 -6.00 -7.44 5.68
CA LEU A 189 -4.68 -7.53 5.10
C LEU A 189 -4.74 -7.30 3.58
N GLU A 190 -3.71 -6.71 3.00
CA GLU A 190 -3.56 -6.53 1.55
C GLU A 190 -2.20 -7.08 1.12
N THR A 191 -2.16 -8.04 0.20
CA THR A 191 -0.89 -8.42 -0.44
C THR A 191 -0.67 -7.59 -1.69
N ASN A 192 0.50 -6.98 -1.80
CA ASN A 192 0.89 -6.20 -2.96
C ASN A 192 1.64 -7.08 -3.97
N LEU A 193 0.97 -7.38 -5.09
CA LEU A 193 1.52 -8.17 -6.20
C LEU A 193 1.94 -7.27 -7.38
N SER A 194 1.73 -5.95 -7.25
CA SER A 194 1.82 -4.97 -8.33
C SER A 194 3.10 -4.13 -8.32
N CYS A 195 3.99 -4.32 -7.34
CA CYS A 195 5.30 -3.67 -7.31
C CYS A 195 6.35 -4.54 -8.02
N PRO A 196 7.29 -3.93 -8.76
CA PRO A 196 8.35 -4.68 -9.42
C PRO A 196 9.22 -5.35 -8.35
N ASN A 197 9.17 -6.67 -8.33
CA ASN A 197 9.90 -7.48 -7.36
C ASN A 197 11.13 -8.13 -8.00
N ILE A 198 11.09 -8.46 -9.28
CA ILE A 198 12.12 -9.28 -9.91
C ILE A 198 12.51 -8.64 -11.24
N GLY A 199 13.58 -7.83 -11.23
CA GLY A 199 14.27 -7.35 -12.45
C GLY A 199 13.37 -7.12 -13.68
N ASN A 200 13.76 -7.70 -14.82
CA ASN A 200 13.02 -7.64 -16.09
C ASN A 200 11.84 -8.64 -16.19
N GLU A 201 11.52 -9.39 -15.13
CA GLU A 201 10.53 -10.48 -15.14
C GLU A 201 9.09 -9.99 -14.87
N GLY A 202 8.89 -8.69 -14.68
CA GLY A 202 7.58 -8.08 -14.56
C GLY A 202 6.99 -8.12 -13.14
N LEU A 203 5.71 -7.81 -13.03
CA LEU A 203 4.98 -7.79 -11.76
C LEU A 203 4.50 -9.19 -11.39
N ILE A 204 4.44 -9.51 -10.09
CA ILE A 204 3.99 -10.84 -9.62
C ILE A 204 2.58 -11.14 -10.09
N CYS A 205 1.70 -10.13 -10.12
CA CYS A 205 0.33 -10.30 -10.61
C CYS A 205 0.28 -10.85 -12.05
N TYR A 206 1.26 -10.59 -12.91
CA TYR A 206 1.26 -11.11 -14.28
C TYR A 206 1.74 -12.56 -14.40
N ASN A 207 2.26 -13.15 -13.32
CA ASN A 207 2.52 -14.57 -13.23
C ASN A 207 1.42 -15.24 -12.39
N LEU A 208 0.38 -15.71 -13.08
CA LEU A 208 -0.83 -16.26 -12.45
C LEU A 208 -0.54 -17.55 -11.66
N ASP A 209 0.38 -18.39 -12.12
CA ASP A 209 0.80 -19.61 -11.41
C ASP A 209 1.47 -19.29 -10.06
N VAL A 210 2.32 -18.25 -10.02
CA VAL A 210 2.96 -17.79 -8.78
C VAL A 210 1.95 -17.08 -7.90
N THR A 211 1.08 -16.26 -8.50
CA THR A 211 0.01 -15.56 -7.79
C THR A 211 -0.91 -16.53 -7.05
N GLU A 212 -1.33 -17.62 -7.71
CA GLU A 212 -2.18 -18.65 -7.10
C GLU A 212 -1.50 -19.33 -5.91
N LYS A 213 -0.23 -19.70 -6.06
CA LYS A 213 0.56 -20.31 -4.98
C LYS A 213 0.75 -19.37 -3.79
N ILE A 214 0.98 -18.08 -4.05
CA ILE A 214 1.05 -17.04 -3.02
C ILE A 214 -0.31 -16.89 -2.32
N ALA A 215 -1.40 -16.73 -3.08
CA ALA A 215 -2.73 -16.55 -2.52
C ALA A 215 -3.15 -17.73 -1.64
N LYS A 216 -2.95 -18.97 -2.13
CA LYS A 216 -3.17 -20.19 -1.37
C LYS A 216 -2.34 -20.24 -0.08
N GLY A 217 -1.02 -20.03 -0.18
CA GLY A 217 -0.13 -20.07 0.98
C GLY A 217 -0.48 -19.01 2.03
N ILE A 218 -0.88 -17.82 1.59
CA ILE A 218 -1.34 -16.76 2.48
C ILE A 218 -2.65 -17.15 3.16
N ARG A 219 -3.65 -17.62 2.41
CA ARG A 219 -4.95 -18.07 2.98
C ARG A 219 -4.74 -19.17 4.01
N ASP A 220 -3.91 -20.15 3.72
CA ASP A 220 -3.55 -21.24 4.64
C ASP A 220 -2.94 -20.70 5.96
N SER A 221 -2.20 -19.60 5.89
CA SER A 221 -1.52 -18.94 7.03
C SER A 221 -2.44 -18.03 7.86
N ILE A 222 -3.29 -17.22 7.22
CA ILE A 222 -4.10 -16.20 7.90
C ILE A 222 -5.55 -16.66 8.20
N LYS A 223 -5.93 -17.87 7.74
CA LYS A 223 -7.26 -18.46 7.95
C LYS A 223 -8.37 -17.54 7.45
N ASP A 224 -9.35 -17.20 8.28
CA ASP A 224 -10.57 -16.49 7.87
C ASP A 224 -10.39 -14.96 7.81
N LYS A 225 -9.16 -14.45 8.02
CA LYS A 225 -8.86 -13.02 7.95
C LYS A 225 -9.26 -12.45 6.58
N LYS A 226 -9.91 -11.29 6.59
CA LYS A 226 -10.26 -10.55 5.37
C LYS A 226 -9.00 -10.08 4.66
N PHE A 227 -8.95 -10.31 3.35
CA PHE A 227 -7.72 -10.24 2.58
C PHE A 227 -7.98 -9.69 1.17
N ILE A 228 -7.06 -8.85 0.68
CA ILE A 228 -7.13 -8.19 -0.63
C ILE A 228 -5.88 -8.58 -1.43
N LEU A 229 -6.06 -8.96 -2.70
CA LEU A 229 -4.97 -9.09 -3.66
C LEU A 229 -4.86 -7.80 -4.49
N LYS A 230 -3.79 -7.03 -4.30
CA LYS A 230 -3.56 -5.78 -5.03
C LYS A 230 -2.75 -6.01 -6.30
N VAL A 231 -3.30 -5.56 -7.43
CA VAL A 231 -2.77 -5.81 -8.78
C VAL A 231 -2.41 -4.54 -9.54
N GLY A 232 -1.57 -4.71 -10.55
CA GLY A 232 -1.32 -3.69 -11.57
C GLY A 232 -2.41 -3.67 -12.64
N TYR A 233 -2.19 -2.86 -13.67
CA TYR A 233 -3.10 -2.76 -14.81
C TYR A 233 -2.91 -3.96 -15.76
N TYR A 234 -3.91 -4.84 -15.85
CA TYR A 234 -3.90 -5.93 -16.83
C TYR A 234 -4.24 -5.41 -18.24
N GLN A 235 -3.55 -5.94 -19.24
CA GLN A 235 -3.84 -5.66 -20.66
C GLN A 235 -4.75 -6.72 -21.29
N SER A 236 -4.88 -7.87 -20.64
CA SER A 236 -5.65 -9.03 -21.11
C SER A 236 -6.82 -9.25 -20.17
N ASP A 237 -8.04 -9.17 -20.70
CA ASP A 237 -9.27 -9.47 -19.95
C ASP A 237 -9.25 -10.93 -19.47
N ALA A 238 -8.73 -11.86 -20.28
CA ALA A 238 -8.62 -13.27 -19.90
C ALA A 238 -7.67 -13.48 -18.70
N ASP A 239 -6.56 -12.74 -18.62
CA ASP A 239 -5.66 -12.82 -17.47
C ASP A 239 -6.31 -12.21 -16.22
N MET A 240 -7.08 -11.13 -16.39
CA MET A 240 -7.84 -10.51 -15.31
C MET A 240 -8.96 -11.42 -14.79
N GLU A 241 -9.66 -12.12 -15.69
CA GLU A 241 -10.66 -13.13 -15.34
C GLU A 241 -10.02 -14.28 -14.56
N ARG A 242 -8.91 -14.83 -15.04
CA ARG A 242 -8.17 -15.89 -14.33
C ARG A 242 -7.67 -15.41 -12.97
N PHE A 243 -7.20 -14.16 -12.87
CA PHE A 243 -6.84 -13.57 -11.58
C PHE A 243 -8.05 -13.47 -10.63
N ALA A 244 -9.21 -13.08 -11.14
CA ALA A 244 -10.43 -13.00 -10.34
C ALA A 244 -10.90 -14.36 -9.82
N GLU A 245 -10.71 -15.44 -10.59
CA GLU A 245 -10.93 -16.82 -10.13
C GLU A 245 -10.03 -17.16 -8.93
N ILE A 246 -8.73 -16.86 -9.02
CA ILE A 246 -7.78 -17.06 -7.93
C ILE A 246 -8.22 -16.27 -6.68
N ALA A 247 -8.60 -15.00 -6.85
CA ALA A 247 -9.05 -14.14 -5.76
C ALA A 247 -10.38 -14.59 -5.12
N ASN A 248 -11.22 -15.30 -5.86
CA ASN A 248 -12.47 -15.86 -5.35
C ASN A 248 -12.23 -17.18 -4.58
N GLU A 249 -11.24 -17.96 -4.99
CA GLU A 249 -10.88 -19.23 -4.34
C GLU A 249 -10.15 -19.01 -3.01
N TYR A 250 -9.28 -18.00 -2.94
CA TYR A 250 -8.39 -17.73 -1.79
C TYR A 250 -8.57 -16.33 -1.23
#